data_AF-A0AAV7IYM6-F1
#
_entry.id   AF-A0AAV7IYM6-F1
#
_cell.length_a   1.000
_cell.length_b   1.000
_cell.length_c   1.000
_cell.angle_alpha   90.00
_cell.angle_beta   90.00
_cell.angle_gamma   90.00
#
_symmetry.space_group_name_H-M   'P 1'
#
loop_
_entity.id
_entity.type
_entity.pdbx_description
1 polymer ?
#
loop_
_entity_poly.entity_id
_entity_poly.type
_entity_poly.pdbx_seq_one_letter_code
_entity_poly.pdbx_strand_id
1 'polypeptide(L)'
;MTTIKEKKDSKLEKIRLGRCLGDTVVQFEKSSNSSLNLVGKAQGKVVRQSIINPDWDFAKMGIGGLDKEFSDIFRRAFVSRVYPPDIVTQLGCKHIKGILLYGPPGTGKTLLARQIGNMLNAREPKIVNGPQILDKYVGESEANIRRLFSEAEEEEKKLGPNSGLHIIIFDEIDAICKSRGSVAGNTGVHDTVVNQLLSKIDGVQQLNNILVIGMTNRKDMIDEALLRPGRLELQMEISLPDENGRFQILNIHTSRIREYNKMTPDVDLKELAILTKNFSGAELEGLVRAAQSTAMNKLIKVSNKVELDSSAMEKLMISRSDFMHALENDVKLAFGTAAEELDHFLARGIINWGRPVAEIIADGNLDIRKTRASEGFSLVSVLLEGPPNSGKTALAAQIAKNSDFPFVKVCTLDDMVGYTETAKCLAIRKFFDDAYRSQLSCILVDNIERLLDYGPIGSRYSNLTLQGLLVLLKKQPPRGKKLLVLCTTSNRKVLEDMELISAFNTVLHVPNLSTPDHLLAVLDDQDVFTKQELSKLHAKLQGNSIFIGIKKLLGLIDMARQVDPNYRVTKFLSKLEEEGGLE
;
A
#
# COMPACT_ATOMS: atom_id res chain seq x y z
N MET A 1 26.49 -27.46 73.42
CA MET A 1 27.21 -28.16 72.33
C MET A 1 26.21 -28.86 71.43
N THR A 2 25.89 -28.28 70.26
CA THR A 2 25.90 -28.96 68.96
C THR A 2 25.90 -27.85 67.90
N THR A 3 26.96 -27.80 67.13
CA THR A 3 27.22 -26.84 66.06
C THR A 3 26.23 -27.01 64.90
N ILE A 4 25.51 -25.96 64.52
CA ILE A 4 24.87 -25.88 63.20
C ILE A 4 25.48 -24.69 62.47
N LYS A 5 26.26 -25.06 61.45
CA LYS A 5 26.89 -24.25 60.42
C LYS A 5 25.89 -23.30 59.76
N GLU A 6 26.41 -22.14 59.37
CA GLU A 6 25.86 -21.24 58.36
C GLU A 6 25.26 -22.03 57.19
N LYS A 7 23.93 -22.10 57.13
CA LYS A 7 23.19 -22.52 55.94
C LYS A 7 22.64 -21.28 55.27
N LYS A 8 23.34 -20.82 54.23
CA LYS A 8 22.72 -20.08 53.14
C LYS A 8 21.70 -21.00 52.44
N ASP A 9 20.51 -20.47 52.18
CA ASP A 9 19.42 -21.05 51.38
C ASP A 9 18.71 -22.31 51.92
N SER A 10 18.12 -22.22 53.11
CA SER A 10 16.97 -23.06 53.45
C SER A 10 15.67 -22.39 53.00
N LYS A 11 14.92 -23.02 52.08
CA LYS A 11 13.53 -22.63 51.76
C LYS A 11 12.74 -22.58 53.08
N LEU A 12 12.15 -21.40 53.36
CA LEU A 12 11.30 -21.16 54.51
C LEU A 12 10.15 -22.17 54.54
N GLU A 13 10.10 -23.05 55.55
CA GLU A 13 8.93 -23.88 55.80
C GLU A 13 7.78 -23.00 56.29
N LYS A 14 6.62 -23.10 55.63
CA LYS A 14 5.41 -22.38 56.04
C LYS A 14 4.84 -22.99 57.30
N ILE A 15 5.11 -22.36 58.43
CA ILE A 15 4.52 -22.71 59.74
C ILE A 15 3.15 -22.01 59.93
N ARG A 16 2.15 -22.75 60.44
CA ARG A 16 0.81 -22.20 60.73
C ARG A 16 0.76 -21.37 62.02
N LEU A 17 1.70 -21.60 62.94
CA LEU A 17 1.81 -20.91 64.22
C LEU A 17 3.29 -20.68 64.51
N GLY A 18 3.62 -19.49 65.01
CA GLY A 18 4.97 -19.09 65.36
C GLY A 18 4.97 -18.05 66.48
N ARG A 19 6.14 -17.82 67.09
CA ARG A 19 6.34 -16.80 68.12
C ARG A 19 7.12 -15.64 67.52
N CYS A 20 6.61 -14.41 67.68
CA CYS A 20 7.35 -13.21 67.27
C CYS A 20 8.56 -12.99 68.19
N LEU A 21 9.74 -12.89 67.59
CA LEU A 21 11.01 -12.53 68.19
C LEU A 21 11.40 -11.10 67.80
N GLY A 22 12.40 -10.50 68.46
CA GLY A 22 12.82 -9.11 68.18
C GLY A 22 13.38 -8.87 66.78
N ASP A 23 13.83 -9.92 66.10
CA ASP A 23 14.32 -9.95 64.72
C ASP A 23 13.25 -10.37 63.68
N THR A 24 11.99 -10.48 64.10
CA THR A 24 10.89 -10.87 63.20
C THR A 24 10.61 -9.77 62.18
N VAL A 25 10.85 -10.07 60.90
CA VAL A 25 10.50 -9.18 59.79
C VAL A 25 9.00 -9.29 59.51
N VAL A 26 8.28 -8.19 59.71
CA VAL A 26 6.85 -8.10 59.41
C VAL A 26 6.67 -7.54 58.01
N GLN A 27 5.90 -8.25 57.18
CA GLN A 27 5.54 -7.82 55.85
C GLN A 27 4.05 -7.45 55.83
N PHE A 28 3.75 -6.22 55.44
CA PHE A 28 2.37 -5.74 55.36
C PHE A 28 1.83 -5.95 53.95
N GLU A 29 0.70 -6.65 53.84
CA GLU A 29 -0.05 -6.81 52.59
C GLU A 29 -1.41 -6.12 52.73
N LYS A 30 -1.83 -5.42 51.69
CA LYS A 30 -3.18 -4.86 51.62
C LYS A 30 -4.15 -5.93 51.11
N SER A 31 -5.37 -5.93 51.66
CA SER A 31 -6.47 -6.69 51.09
C SER A 31 -6.88 -6.11 49.73
N SER A 32 -7.35 -6.95 48.81
CA SER A 32 -7.68 -6.59 47.42
C SER A 32 -8.67 -5.42 47.29
N ASN A 33 -9.57 -5.27 48.28
CA ASN A 33 -10.60 -4.22 48.31
C ASN A 33 -10.25 -3.02 49.20
N SER A 34 -9.03 -2.96 49.75
CA SER A 34 -8.63 -1.88 50.66
C SER A 34 -8.06 -0.68 49.91
N SER A 35 -8.50 0.52 50.30
CA SER A 35 -7.98 1.81 49.82
C SER A 35 -6.68 2.24 50.53
N LEU A 36 -6.15 1.43 51.45
CA LEU A 36 -4.91 1.74 52.17
C LEU A 36 -3.71 1.76 51.20
N ASN A 37 -3.03 2.89 51.15
CA ASN A 37 -1.76 3.04 50.44
C ASN A 37 -0.61 2.79 51.42
N LEU A 38 -0.02 1.60 51.38
CA LEU A 38 1.16 1.28 52.18
C LEU A 38 2.34 2.11 51.66
N VAL A 39 3.20 2.58 52.57
CA VAL A 39 4.47 3.27 52.23
C VAL A 39 5.64 2.63 52.98
N GLY A 40 6.82 2.57 52.36
CA GLY A 40 8.05 2.03 52.98
C GLY A 40 8.52 0.66 52.44
N LYS A 41 9.64 0.17 52.98
CA LYS A 41 10.35 -1.04 52.50
C LYS A 41 9.76 -2.38 53.01
N ALA A 42 8.88 -2.34 54.02
CA ALA A 42 8.30 -3.52 54.66
C ALA A 42 6.97 -3.98 54.02
N GLN A 43 6.78 -3.72 52.72
CA GLN A 43 5.58 -4.13 51.99
C GLN A 43 5.73 -5.56 51.45
N GLY A 44 4.59 -6.25 51.39
CA GLY A 44 4.35 -7.41 50.53
C GLY A 44 5.01 -7.25 49.17
N LYS A 45 5.47 -8.33 48.53
CA LYS A 45 5.58 -8.32 47.06
C LYS A 45 4.18 -8.01 46.57
N VAL A 46 3.90 -6.74 46.24
CA VAL A 46 2.67 -6.36 45.55
C VAL A 46 2.63 -7.28 44.35
N VAL A 47 1.63 -8.16 44.30
CA VAL A 47 1.40 -9.07 43.18
C VAL A 47 1.03 -8.18 42.01
N ARG A 48 2.05 -7.62 41.36
CA ARG A 48 1.90 -6.92 40.09
C ARG A 48 1.54 -8.04 39.12
N GLN A 49 0.34 -7.97 38.56
CA GLN A 49 0.05 -8.71 37.34
C GLN A 49 1.11 -8.24 36.34
N SER A 50 2.05 -9.12 36.01
CA SER A 50 2.99 -8.88 34.93
C SER A 50 2.16 -8.59 33.69
N ILE A 51 2.18 -7.32 33.27
CA ILE A 51 1.43 -6.80 32.13
C ILE A 51 1.88 -7.53 30.84
N ILE A 52 3.03 -8.20 30.85
CA ILE A 52 3.58 -8.86 29.67
C ILE A 52 3.95 -10.31 29.98
N ASN A 53 3.40 -11.25 29.20
CA ASN A 53 3.87 -12.63 29.15
C ASN A 53 5.20 -12.67 28.37
N PRO A 54 6.29 -13.20 28.94
CA PRO A 54 7.63 -13.12 28.34
C PRO A 54 7.85 -14.05 27.13
N ASP A 55 6.98 -15.02 26.88
CA ASP A 55 7.11 -15.98 25.78
C ASP A 55 6.28 -15.54 24.56
N TRP A 56 6.82 -14.64 23.75
CA TRP A 56 6.18 -14.15 22.53
C TRP A 56 6.72 -14.88 21.30
N ASP A 57 5.79 -15.47 20.53
CA ASP A 57 6.09 -16.09 19.24
C ASP A 57 5.16 -15.44 18.20
N PHE A 58 5.72 -14.58 17.36
CA PHE A 58 4.96 -13.79 16.38
C PHE A 58 4.17 -14.65 15.40
N ALA A 59 4.69 -15.83 15.07
CA ALA A 59 4.01 -16.81 14.23
C ALA A 59 2.73 -17.33 14.90
N LYS A 60 2.76 -17.55 16.22
CA LYS A 60 1.57 -17.98 17.00
C LYS A 60 0.53 -16.88 17.15
N MET A 61 0.95 -15.62 17.08
CA MET A 61 0.05 -14.45 17.18
C MET A 61 -0.64 -14.13 15.84
N GLY A 62 -0.29 -14.84 14.76
CA GLY A 62 -0.90 -14.66 13.45
C GLY A 62 -0.54 -13.33 12.78
N ILE A 63 0.58 -12.71 13.17
CA ILE A 63 1.11 -11.50 12.52
C ILE A 63 2.31 -11.94 11.67
N GLY A 64 2.26 -11.67 10.37
CA GLY A 64 3.36 -11.91 9.44
C GLY A 64 3.85 -10.60 8.82
N GLY A 65 5.16 -10.45 8.67
CA GLY A 65 5.79 -9.38 7.91
C GLY A 65 5.89 -8.01 8.59
N LEU A 66 5.49 -7.90 9.86
CA LEU A 66 5.47 -6.63 10.62
C LEU A 66 6.39 -6.65 11.85
N ASP A 67 7.39 -7.53 11.85
CA ASP A 67 8.27 -7.78 13.01
C ASP A 67 9.04 -6.52 13.42
N LYS A 68 9.48 -5.72 12.44
CA LYS A 68 10.24 -4.48 12.66
C LYS A 68 9.37 -3.40 13.28
N GLU A 69 8.22 -3.14 12.67
CA GLU A 69 7.25 -2.14 13.10
C GLU A 69 6.74 -2.46 14.50
N PHE A 70 6.44 -3.74 14.76
CA PHE A 70 6.00 -4.21 16.06
C PHE A 70 7.09 -4.06 17.12
N SER A 71 8.33 -4.44 16.81
CA SER A 71 9.47 -4.29 17.73
C SER A 71 9.71 -2.81 18.08
N ASP A 72 9.55 -1.91 17.12
CA ASP A 72 9.67 -0.47 17.33
C ASP A 72 8.54 0.09 18.22
N ILE A 73 7.29 -0.33 17.99
CA ILE A 73 6.16 0.00 18.86
C ILE A 73 6.43 -0.50 20.28
N PHE A 74 6.90 -1.74 20.40
CA PHE A 74 7.16 -2.36 21.70
C PHE A 74 8.26 -1.63 22.46
N ARG A 75 9.37 -1.35 21.79
CA ARG A 75 10.51 -0.63 22.38
C ARG A 75 10.14 0.77 22.85
N ARG A 76 9.30 1.48 22.10
CA ARG A 76 8.97 2.89 22.40
C ARG A 76 7.77 3.03 23.34
N ALA A 77 6.71 2.27 23.14
CA ALA A 77 5.47 2.39 23.92
C ALA A 77 5.46 1.54 25.20
N PHE A 78 5.89 0.28 25.11
CA PHE A 78 5.67 -0.69 26.18
C PHE A 78 6.84 -0.79 27.16
N VAL A 79 8.06 -0.47 26.75
CA VAL A 79 9.24 -0.53 27.62
C VAL A 79 9.05 0.28 28.91
N SER A 80 8.50 1.49 28.82
CA SER A 80 8.22 2.31 30.00
C SER A 80 7.27 1.64 31.01
N ARG A 81 6.41 0.72 30.54
CA ARG A 81 5.42 0.00 31.35
C ARG A 81 5.93 -1.37 31.83
N VAL A 82 6.99 -1.90 31.21
CA VAL A 82 7.68 -3.13 31.65
C VAL A 82 8.58 -2.86 32.84
N TYR A 83 9.27 -1.72 32.84
CA TYR A 83 10.19 -1.39 33.92
C TYR A 83 9.44 -1.09 35.23
N PRO A 84 10.05 -1.40 36.39
CA PRO A 84 9.49 -1.05 37.69
C PRO A 84 9.18 0.46 37.81
N PRO A 85 8.01 0.85 38.35
CA PRO A 85 7.60 2.25 38.44
C PRO A 85 8.56 3.09 39.29
N ASP A 86 9.29 2.48 40.24
CA ASP A 86 10.30 3.16 41.05
C ASP A 86 11.45 3.70 40.19
N ILE A 87 11.84 2.97 39.14
CA ILE A 87 12.87 3.40 38.19
C ILE A 87 12.29 4.45 37.24
N VAL A 88 11.06 4.25 36.76
CA VAL A 88 10.38 5.19 35.84
C VAL A 88 10.15 6.56 36.50
N THR A 89 9.75 6.57 37.76
CA THR A 89 9.56 7.80 38.56
C THR A 89 10.88 8.52 38.83
N GLN A 90 11.97 7.78 39.10
CA GLN A 90 13.32 8.36 39.21
C GLN A 90 13.80 8.98 37.89
N LEU A 91 13.45 8.36 36.76
CA LEU A 91 13.77 8.88 35.42
C LEU A 91 12.86 10.04 35.00
N GLY A 92 11.76 10.29 35.71
CA GLY A 92 10.77 11.32 35.35
C GLY A 92 10.07 11.06 34.02
N CYS A 93 10.10 9.82 33.51
CA CYS A 93 9.53 9.49 32.21
C CYS A 93 8.00 9.41 32.30
N LYS A 94 7.31 10.15 31.42
CA LYS A 94 5.87 9.98 31.22
C LYS A 94 5.60 8.79 30.30
N HIS A 95 4.56 8.03 30.57
CA HIS A 95 4.14 6.95 29.70
C HIS A 95 3.51 7.51 28.42
N ILE A 96 3.74 6.82 27.30
CA ILE A 96 3.08 7.12 26.03
C ILE A 96 1.59 6.81 26.16
N LYS A 97 0.75 7.80 25.84
CA LYS A 97 -0.71 7.72 25.95
C LYS A 97 -1.38 7.25 24.65
N GLY A 98 -0.74 7.45 23.50
CA GLY A 98 -1.37 7.26 22.21
C GLY A 98 -0.46 6.71 21.13
N ILE A 99 -0.96 5.74 20.38
CA ILE A 99 -0.36 5.15 19.18
C ILE A 99 -1.32 5.40 18.01
N LEU A 100 -0.80 5.90 16.89
CA LEU A 100 -1.53 6.02 15.63
C LEU A 100 -0.93 5.07 14.61
N LEU A 101 -1.74 4.13 14.13
CA LEU A 101 -1.42 3.22 13.05
C LEU A 101 -2.06 3.74 11.77
N TYR A 102 -1.25 4.03 10.75
CA TYR A 102 -1.76 4.49 9.46
C TYR A 102 -1.11 3.73 8.30
N GLY A 103 -1.79 3.64 7.16
CA GLY A 103 -1.28 2.93 5.99
C GLY A 103 -2.38 2.53 5.01
N PRO A 104 -2.06 1.96 3.85
CA PRO A 104 -3.06 1.52 2.88
C PRO A 104 -4.02 0.48 3.47
N PRO A 105 -5.27 0.40 2.98
CA PRO A 105 -6.24 -0.61 3.44
C PRO A 105 -5.71 -2.02 3.20
N GLY A 106 -6.17 -3.00 4.00
CA GLY A 106 -5.78 -4.41 3.84
C GLY A 106 -4.42 -4.82 4.40
N THR A 107 -3.67 -3.91 5.02
CA THR A 107 -2.33 -4.19 5.62
C THR A 107 -2.36 -4.78 7.04
N GLY A 108 -3.53 -5.12 7.57
CA GLY A 108 -3.64 -5.75 8.90
C GLY A 108 -3.55 -4.82 10.10
N LYS A 109 -3.79 -3.51 9.93
CA LYS A 109 -3.80 -2.52 11.04
C LYS A 109 -4.72 -2.93 12.19
N THR A 110 -5.95 -3.34 11.87
CA THR A 110 -6.95 -3.81 12.85
C THR A 110 -6.52 -5.10 13.55
N LEU A 111 -5.86 -6.01 12.84
CA LEU A 111 -5.32 -7.23 13.44
C LEU A 111 -4.18 -6.89 14.41
N LEU A 112 -3.25 -6.03 14.02
CA LEU A 112 -2.14 -5.60 14.85
C LEU A 112 -2.62 -4.93 16.14
N ALA A 113 -3.60 -4.02 16.06
CA ALA A 113 -4.17 -3.37 17.24
C ALA A 113 -4.85 -4.35 18.20
N ARG A 114 -5.62 -5.31 17.68
CA ARG A 114 -6.25 -6.37 18.49
C ARG A 114 -5.22 -7.25 19.18
N GLN A 115 -4.17 -7.64 18.46
CA GLN A 115 -3.11 -8.47 19.03
C GLN A 115 -2.29 -7.72 20.08
N ILE A 116 -2.04 -6.42 19.90
CA ILE A 116 -1.45 -5.58 20.96
C ILE A 116 -2.34 -5.59 22.21
N GLY A 117 -3.66 -5.43 22.04
CA GLY A 117 -4.62 -5.48 23.14
C GLY A 117 -4.59 -6.82 23.88
N ASN A 118 -4.60 -7.93 23.15
CA ASN A 118 -4.54 -9.28 23.73
C ASN A 118 -3.20 -9.59 24.39
N MET A 119 -2.09 -9.11 23.82
CA MET A 119 -0.74 -9.38 24.33
C MET A 119 -0.48 -8.73 25.68
N LEU A 120 -1.00 -7.52 25.89
CA LEU A 120 -0.68 -6.70 27.06
C LEU A 120 -1.30 -7.20 28.36
N ASN A 121 -1.85 -8.43 28.40
CA ASN A 121 -2.54 -9.05 29.53
C ASN A 121 -3.36 -8.04 30.35
N ALA A 122 -3.87 -7.05 29.63
CA ALA A 122 -4.59 -5.92 30.15
C ALA A 122 -6.04 -6.36 30.27
N ARG A 123 -6.87 -5.51 30.86
CA ARG A 123 -8.31 -5.73 30.79
C ARG A 123 -8.76 -5.77 29.33
N GLU A 124 -9.91 -6.40 29.09
CA GLU A 124 -10.47 -6.53 27.74
C GLU A 124 -10.43 -5.18 27.00
N PRO A 125 -9.78 -5.11 25.83
CA PRO A 125 -9.63 -3.86 25.11
C PRO A 125 -10.99 -3.35 24.63
N LYS A 126 -11.27 -2.06 24.85
CA LYS A 126 -12.48 -1.43 24.32
C LYS A 126 -12.25 -1.07 22.87
N ILE A 127 -12.88 -1.81 21.96
CA ILE A 127 -12.83 -1.55 20.52
C ILE A 127 -14.05 -0.73 20.15
N VAL A 128 -13.82 0.45 19.58
CA VAL A 128 -14.87 1.36 19.13
C VAL A 128 -14.60 1.74 17.68
N ASN A 129 -15.62 1.64 16.84
CA ASN A 129 -15.52 2.11 15.46
C ASN A 129 -15.83 3.61 15.39
N GLY A 130 -15.05 4.40 14.65
CA GLY A 130 -15.21 5.85 14.54
C GLY A 130 -16.65 6.29 14.27
N PRO A 131 -17.33 5.74 13.24
CA PRO A 131 -18.72 6.07 12.94
C PRO A 131 -19.72 5.73 14.06
N GLN A 132 -19.44 4.73 14.91
CA GLN A 132 -20.35 4.35 16.01
C GLN A 132 -20.44 5.41 17.10
N ILE A 133 -19.48 6.33 17.17
CA ILE A 133 -19.45 7.42 18.15
C ILE A 133 -20.32 8.61 17.70
N LEU A 134 -20.62 8.69 16.39
CA LEU A 134 -21.31 9.83 15.79
C LEU A 134 -22.82 9.60 15.82
N ASP A 135 -23.49 10.21 16.80
CA ASP A 135 -24.95 10.28 16.85
C ASP A 135 -25.48 11.59 16.25
N LYS A 136 -26.73 11.53 15.75
CA LYS A 136 -27.42 12.70 15.17
C LYS A 136 -27.86 13.71 16.23
N TYR A 137 -27.94 13.30 17.50
CA TYR A 137 -28.36 14.16 18.61
C TYR A 137 -27.17 14.94 19.15
N VAL A 138 -27.32 16.27 19.22
CA VAL A 138 -26.28 17.18 19.71
C VAL A 138 -25.91 16.82 21.16
N GLY A 139 -24.62 16.59 21.41
CA GLY A 139 -24.07 16.28 22.75
C GLY A 139 -24.05 14.79 23.11
N GLU A 140 -24.74 13.92 22.38
CA GLU A 140 -24.72 12.47 22.64
C GLU A 140 -23.37 11.86 22.27
N SER A 141 -22.81 12.25 21.12
CA SER A 141 -21.48 11.83 20.67
C SER A 141 -20.37 12.19 21.69
N GLU A 142 -20.48 13.36 22.34
CA GLU A 142 -19.55 13.76 23.41
C GLU A 142 -19.74 12.94 24.69
N ALA A 143 -21.01 12.68 25.06
CA ALA A 143 -21.32 11.85 26.22
C ALA A 143 -20.79 10.42 26.04
N ASN A 144 -20.89 9.87 24.83
CA ASN A 144 -20.34 8.55 24.49
C ASN A 144 -18.81 8.52 24.67
N ILE A 145 -18.09 9.55 24.20
CA ILE A 145 -16.64 9.67 24.49
C ILE A 145 -16.40 9.74 25.99
N ARG A 146 -17.13 10.55 26.75
CA ARG A 146 -16.94 10.64 28.21
C ARG A 146 -17.17 9.30 28.92
N ARG A 147 -18.18 8.54 28.51
CA ARG A 147 -18.47 7.18 29.04
C ARG A 147 -17.35 6.19 28.74
N LEU A 148 -16.70 6.28 27.57
CA LEU A 148 -15.58 5.40 27.24
C LEU A 148 -14.40 5.57 28.22
N PHE A 149 -14.11 6.81 28.62
CA PHE A 149 -13.00 7.14 29.53
C PHE A 149 -13.37 7.11 31.02
N SER A 150 -14.66 7.14 31.39
CA SER A 150 -15.08 7.26 32.80
C SER A 150 -14.62 6.11 33.68
N GLU A 151 -14.65 4.88 33.17
CA GLU A 151 -14.17 3.71 33.91
C GLU A 151 -12.66 3.79 34.22
N ALA A 152 -11.87 4.27 33.25
CA ALA A 152 -10.43 4.46 33.43
C ALA A 152 -10.13 5.58 34.44
N GLU A 153 -10.90 6.68 34.39
CA GLU A 153 -10.80 7.81 35.31
C GLU A 153 -11.17 7.43 36.75
N GLU A 154 -12.27 6.69 36.94
CA GLU A 154 -12.68 6.24 38.27
C GLU A 154 -11.65 5.31 38.89
N GLU A 155 -11.04 4.44 38.10
CA GLU A 155 -10.03 3.54 38.58
C GLU A 155 -8.71 4.24 38.91
N GLU A 156 -8.29 5.18 38.07
CA GLU A 156 -7.12 6.00 38.38
C GLU A 156 -7.33 6.79 39.67
N LYS A 157 -8.53 7.32 39.92
CA LYS A 157 -8.87 8.00 41.19
C LYS A 157 -8.83 7.06 42.40
N LYS A 158 -9.23 5.79 42.23
CA LYS A 158 -9.28 4.79 43.31
C LYS A 158 -7.92 4.17 43.64
N LEU A 159 -7.11 3.86 42.62
CA LEU A 159 -5.87 3.07 42.74
C LEU A 159 -4.60 3.88 42.45
N GLY A 160 -4.75 5.09 41.91
CA GLY A 160 -3.65 5.99 41.56
C GLY A 160 -2.61 5.31 40.66
N PRO A 161 -1.31 5.35 41.03
CA PRO A 161 -0.22 4.82 40.22
C PRO A 161 -0.25 3.28 40.07
N ASN A 162 -1.09 2.58 40.85
CA ASN A 162 -1.25 1.12 40.78
C ASN A 162 -2.46 0.69 39.95
N SER A 163 -3.10 1.62 39.23
CA SER A 163 -4.22 1.30 38.35
C SER A 163 -3.77 0.42 37.17
N GLY A 164 -4.67 -0.47 36.73
CA GLY A 164 -4.43 -1.31 35.55
C GLY A 164 -4.42 -0.48 34.27
N LEU A 165 -3.74 -0.98 33.24
CA LEU A 165 -3.75 -0.37 31.91
C LEU A 165 -5.11 -0.57 31.24
N HIS A 166 -5.74 0.54 30.84
CA HIS A 166 -6.94 0.54 29.99
C HIS A 166 -6.56 0.82 28.55
N ILE A 167 -6.95 -0.08 27.65
CA ILE A 167 -6.66 0.04 26.22
C ILE A 167 -7.94 0.40 25.48
N ILE A 168 -7.91 1.52 24.75
CA ILE A 168 -9.03 1.98 23.91
C ILE A 168 -8.55 1.99 22.47
N ILE A 169 -9.22 1.20 21.62
CA ILE A 169 -8.90 1.06 20.20
C ILE A 169 -9.97 1.79 19.40
N PHE A 170 -9.56 2.80 18.63
CA PHE A 170 -10.41 3.51 17.67
C PHE A 170 -10.07 3.03 16.26
N ASP A 171 -11.01 2.34 15.62
CA ASP A 171 -10.94 2.07 14.18
C ASP A 171 -11.52 3.26 13.40
N GLU A 172 -10.99 3.53 12.20
CA GLU A 172 -11.39 4.66 11.36
C GLU A 172 -11.46 6.00 12.12
N ILE A 173 -10.39 6.31 12.88
CA ILE A 173 -10.33 7.53 13.71
C ILE A 173 -10.48 8.83 12.87
N ASP A 174 -10.15 8.79 11.57
CA ASP A 174 -10.38 9.89 10.64
C ASP A 174 -11.86 10.20 10.39
N ALA A 175 -12.79 9.30 10.74
CA ALA A 175 -14.22 9.58 10.69
C ALA A 175 -14.64 10.60 11.76
N ILE A 176 -14.03 10.53 12.96
CA ILE A 176 -14.33 11.41 14.11
C ILE A 176 -13.37 12.59 14.24
N CYS A 177 -12.13 12.45 13.76
CA CYS A 177 -11.04 13.39 13.99
C CYS A 177 -10.59 14.12 12.73
N LYS A 178 -11.53 14.66 11.97
CA LYS A 178 -11.24 15.43 10.76
C LYS A 178 -10.55 16.76 11.08
N SER A 179 -9.71 17.22 10.17
CA SER A 179 -9.11 18.56 10.22
C SER A 179 -10.19 19.64 10.36
N ARG A 180 -10.01 20.51 11.35
CA ARG A 180 -10.95 21.60 11.67
C ARG A 180 -11.03 22.58 10.50
N GLY A 181 -12.23 23.07 10.21
CA GLY A 181 -12.42 24.13 9.22
C GLY A 181 -12.55 23.65 7.76
N SER A 182 -12.72 22.36 7.49
CA SER A 182 -13.18 21.91 6.16
C SER A 182 -14.63 22.33 5.96
N VAL A 183 -14.85 23.48 5.31
CA VAL A 183 -16.13 24.22 5.18
C VAL A 183 -17.26 23.43 4.47
N ALA A 184 -16.96 22.28 3.87
CA ALA A 184 -17.93 21.49 3.10
C ALA A 184 -18.66 20.43 3.94
N GLY A 185 -19.66 20.85 4.72
CA GLY A 185 -20.90 20.06 4.80
C GLY A 185 -21.32 19.38 6.11
N ASN A 186 -20.57 19.46 7.23
CA ASN A 186 -21.04 18.85 8.48
C ASN A 186 -21.18 19.86 9.63
N THR A 187 -22.26 19.69 10.40
CA THR A 187 -22.53 20.38 11.67
C THR A 187 -21.30 20.32 12.57
N GLY A 188 -21.01 21.41 13.30
CA GLY A 188 -19.83 21.54 14.20
C GLY A 188 -19.71 20.49 15.32
N VAL A 189 -20.56 19.46 15.32
CA VAL A 189 -20.49 18.25 16.14
C VAL A 189 -19.14 17.54 15.99
N HIS A 190 -18.56 17.50 14.79
CA HIS A 190 -17.24 16.90 14.58
C HIS A 190 -16.16 17.62 15.39
N ASP A 191 -16.16 18.95 15.38
CA ASP A 191 -15.18 19.76 16.10
C ASP A 191 -15.31 19.60 17.62
N THR A 192 -16.54 19.49 18.14
CA THR A 192 -16.74 19.33 19.59
C THR A 192 -16.33 17.94 20.09
N VAL A 193 -16.57 16.89 19.29
CA VAL A 193 -16.10 15.52 19.54
C VAL A 193 -14.57 15.46 19.61
N VAL A 194 -13.86 16.12 18.68
CA VAL A 194 -12.39 16.20 18.71
C VAL A 194 -11.88 16.93 19.95
N ASN A 195 -12.48 18.07 20.29
CA ASN A 195 -12.11 18.81 21.50
C ASN A 195 -12.34 17.98 22.77
N GLN A 196 -13.42 17.20 22.82
CA GLN A 196 -13.71 16.32 23.94
C GLN A 196 -12.67 15.20 24.08
N LEU A 197 -12.25 14.57 22.96
CA LEU A 197 -11.21 13.55 22.95
C LEU A 197 -9.85 14.13 23.40
N LEU A 198 -9.49 15.31 22.89
CA LEU A 198 -8.26 16.01 23.28
C LEU A 198 -8.21 16.33 24.77
N SER A 199 -9.34 16.82 25.31
CA SER A 199 -9.47 17.13 26.74
C SER A 199 -9.35 15.86 27.61
N LYS A 200 -9.78 14.69 27.12
CA LYS A 200 -9.64 13.42 27.86
C LYS A 200 -8.22 12.87 27.85
N ILE A 201 -7.44 13.08 26.78
CA ILE A 201 -6.07 12.56 26.69
C ILE A 201 -5.07 13.47 27.42
N ASP A 202 -5.21 14.79 27.27
CA ASP A 202 -4.21 15.79 27.65
C ASP A 202 -4.75 16.90 28.57
N GLY A 203 -5.99 16.76 29.04
CA GLY A 203 -6.62 17.74 29.93
C GLY A 203 -5.99 17.84 31.31
N VAL A 204 -6.61 18.68 32.15
CA VAL A 204 -6.15 19.01 33.51
C VAL A 204 -6.01 17.77 34.40
N GLN A 205 -6.86 16.76 34.20
CA GLN A 205 -6.74 15.44 34.83
C GLN A 205 -6.01 14.51 33.86
N GLN A 206 -4.68 14.45 33.95
CA GLN A 206 -3.87 13.59 33.09
C GLN A 206 -3.98 12.13 33.50
N LEU A 207 -4.64 11.33 32.66
CA LEU A 207 -4.71 9.87 32.81
C LEU A 207 -3.38 9.22 32.37
N ASN A 208 -2.69 8.57 33.29
CA ASN A 208 -1.44 7.82 33.02
C ASN A 208 -1.69 6.32 32.76
N ASN A 209 -2.87 5.83 33.15
CA ASN A 209 -3.28 4.43 33.05
C ASN A 209 -4.02 4.09 31.75
N ILE A 210 -4.05 5.01 30.77
CA ILE A 210 -4.69 4.78 29.47
C ILE A 210 -3.66 4.58 28.36
N LEU A 211 -4.06 3.80 27.36
CA LEU A 211 -3.41 3.70 26.07
C LEU A 211 -4.48 3.75 24.97
N VAL A 212 -4.41 4.79 24.14
CA VAL A 212 -5.29 4.98 22.99
C VAL A 212 -4.58 4.49 21.74
N ILE A 213 -5.18 3.59 20.98
CA ILE A 213 -4.67 3.11 19.69
C ILE A 213 -5.65 3.58 18.61
N GLY A 214 -5.24 4.56 17.80
CA GLY A 214 -6.01 5.03 16.66
C GLY A 214 -5.56 4.33 15.37
N MET A 215 -6.49 3.96 14.52
CA MET A 215 -6.21 3.38 13.20
C MET A 215 -6.86 4.23 12.11
N THR A 216 -6.12 4.50 11.04
CA THR A 216 -6.64 5.25 9.89
C THR A 216 -6.02 4.77 8.58
N ASN A 217 -6.75 4.96 7.48
CA ASN A 217 -6.18 4.84 6.14
C ASN A 217 -5.60 6.17 5.63
N ARG A 218 -5.99 7.30 6.24
CA ARG A 218 -5.76 8.66 5.76
C ARG A 218 -5.23 9.56 6.86
N LYS A 219 -3.90 9.57 7.03
CA LYS A 219 -3.22 10.45 7.98
C LYS A 219 -3.46 11.93 7.67
N ASP A 220 -3.60 12.29 6.39
CA ASP A 220 -3.85 13.64 5.90
C ASP A 220 -5.16 14.25 6.40
N MET A 221 -6.14 13.43 6.74
CA MET A 221 -7.45 13.90 7.19
C MET A 221 -7.49 14.18 8.69
N ILE A 222 -6.51 13.70 9.46
CA ILE A 222 -6.51 13.80 10.92
C ILE A 222 -6.09 15.20 11.39
N ASP A 223 -6.77 15.72 12.42
CA ASP A 223 -6.39 16.97 13.08
C ASP A 223 -4.96 16.91 13.65
N GLU A 224 -4.10 17.85 13.21
CA GLU A 224 -2.72 18.00 13.69
C GLU A 224 -2.62 18.16 15.22
N ALA A 225 -3.66 18.67 15.87
CA ALA A 225 -3.69 18.80 17.33
C ALA A 225 -3.60 17.44 18.04
N LEU A 226 -4.12 16.36 17.45
CA LEU A 226 -4.02 15.00 18.01
C LEU A 226 -2.64 14.38 17.80
N LEU A 227 -1.95 14.77 16.71
CA LEU A 227 -0.65 14.25 16.31
C LEU A 227 0.52 14.80 17.14
N ARG A 228 0.27 15.77 18.04
CA ARG A 228 1.31 16.37 18.87
C ARG A 228 1.83 15.39 19.94
N PRO A 229 3.13 15.46 20.28
CA PRO A 229 3.70 14.68 21.38
C PRO A 229 2.92 14.86 22.69
N GLY A 230 2.75 13.78 23.46
CA GLY A 230 1.88 13.73 24.64
C GLY A 230 0.44 13.27 24.38
N ARG A 231 0.01 13.21 23.11
CA ARG A 231 -1.30 12.66 22.67
C ARG A 231 -1.07 11.39 21.84
N LEU A 232 -1.28 11.43 20.52
CA LEU A 232 -0.89 10.37 19.59
C LEU A 232 0.58 10.56 19.18
N GLU A 233 1.46 10.39 20.15
CA GLU A 233 2.90 10.63 19.99
C GLU A 233 3.56 9.64 19.02
N LEU A 234 3.20 8.36 19.14
CA LEU A 234 3.80 7.31 18.33
C LEU A 234 2.98 7.11 17.06
N GLN A 235 3.52 7.53 15.92
CA GLN A 235 2.88 7.38 14.61
C GLN A 235 3.62 6.35 13.79
N MET A 236 2.98 5.22 13.47
CA MET A 236 3.58 4.16 12.67
C MET A 236 2.86 4.02 11.34
N GLU A 237 3.65 4.05 10.27
CA GLU A 237 3.20 3.69 8.94
C GLU A 237 3.30 2.18 8.77
N ILE A 238 2.17 1.51 8.56
CA ILE A 238 2.11 0.10 8.20
C ILE A 238 2.08 0.03 6.67
N SER A 239 3.22 -0.30 6.07
CA SER A 239 3.38 -0.43 4.63
C SER A 239 2.89 -1.79 4.12
N LEU A 240 2.89 -1.99 2.79
CA LEU A 240 2.66 -3.29 2.19
C LEU A 240 3.78 -4.28 2.61
N PRO A 241 3.47 -5.58 2.76
CA PRO A 241 4.46 -6.58 3.18
C PRO A 241 5.54 -6.83 2.11
N ASP A 242 6.79 -6.90 2.57
CA ASP A 242 7.93 -7.38 1.78
C ASP A 242 7.75 -8.85 1.36
N GLU A 243 8.57 -9.35 0.42
CA GLU A 243 8.52 -10.75 -0.05
C GLU A 243 8.57 -11.77 1.09
N ASN A 244 9.50 -11.58 2.05
CA ASN A 244 9.58 -12.42 3.25
C ASN A 244 8.32 -12.30 4.13
N GLY A 245 7.75 -11.09 4.22
CA GLY A 245 6.51 -10.84 4.95
C GLY A 245 5.32 -11.54 4.30
N ARG A 246 5.22 -11.53 2.97
CA ARG A 246 4.18 -12.26 2.22
C ARG A 246 4.32 -13.76 2.42
N PHE A 247 5.54 -14.30 2.41
CA PHE A 247 5.79 -15.70 2.74
C PHE A 247 5.31 -16.05 4.15
N GLN A 248 5.61 -15.21 5.15
CA GLN A 248 5.14 -15.42 6.53
C GLN A 248 3.60 -15.39 6.61
N ILE A 249 2.94 -14.42 5.96
CA ILE A 249 1.48 -14.30 5.93
C ILE A 249 0.85 -15.53 5.27
N LEU A 250 1.33 -15.94 4.09
CA LEU A 250 0.88 -17.15 3.41
C LEU A 250 1.08 -18.39 4.29
N ASN A 251 2.21 -18.49 4.99
CA ASN A 251 2.49 -19.59 5.91
C ASN A 251 1.48 -19.64 7.07
N ILE A 252 1.12 -18.49 7.64
CA ILE A 252 0.12 -18.40 8.72
C ILE A 252 -1.26 -18.87 8.22
N HIS A 253 -1.74 -18.33 7.10
CA HIS A 253 -3.07 -18.70 6.57
C HIS A 253 -3.13 -20.15 6.06
N THR A 254 -2.00 -20.73 5.64
CA THR A 254 -1.91 -22.13 5.20
C THR A 254 -1.59 -23.11 6.33
N SER A 255 -1.26 -22.64 7.54
CA SER A 255 -0.90 -23.49 8.68
C SER A 255 -2.01 -24.50 9.01
N ARG A 256 -3.27 -24.06 9.09
CA ARG A 256 -4.41 -24.96 9.33
C ARG A 256 -4.58 -25.99 8.21
N ILE A 257 -4.40 -25.59 6.95
CA ILE A 257 -4.53 -26.49 5.79
C ILE A 257 -3.47 -27.60 5.86
N ARG A 258 -2.26 -27.24 6.30
CA ARG A 258 -1.14 -28.16 6.50
C ARG A 258 -1.33 -29.08 7.70
N GLU A 259 -1.84 -28.56 8.82
CA GLU A 259 -2.17 -29.37 10.00
C GLU A 259 -3.12 -30.52 9.66
N TYR A 260 -4.10 -30.28 8.79
CA TYR A 260 -5.04 -31.31 8.32
C TYR A 260 -4.57 -32.08 7.08
N ASN A 261 -3.33 -31.89 6.60
CA ASN A 261 -2.77 -32.52 5.38
C ASN A 261 -3.65 -32.35 4.13
N LYS A 262 -4.29 -31.19 3.98
CA LYS A 262 -5.18 -30.86 2.84
C LYS A 262 -4.48 -30.05 1.73
N MET A 263 -3.16 -30.00 1.76
CA MET A 263 -2.30 -29.29 0.81
C MET A 263 -1.44 -30.30 0.06
N THR A 264 -1.40 -30.19 -1.27
CA THR A 264 -0.48 -31.00 -2.07
C THR A 264 0.97 -30.55 -1.88
N PRO A 265 1.96 -31.46 -2.02
CA PRO A 265 3.38 -31.11 -1.92
C PRO A 265 3.85 -30.20 -3.06
N ASP A 266 3.07 -30.07 -4.12
CA ASP A 266 3.38 -29.29 -5.32
C ASP A 266 3.30 -27.77 -5.09
N VAL A 267 2.76 -27.33 -3.95
CA VAL A 267 2.57 -25.91 -3.65
C VAL A 267 3.78 -25.35 -2.91
N ASP A 268 4.60 -24.57 -3.61
CA ASP A 268 5.66 -23.78 -2.98
C ASP A 268 5.16 -22.37 -2.60
N LEU A 269 5.20 -22.05 -1.30
CA LEU A 269 4.82 -20.72 -0.81
C LEU A 269 5.84 -19.65 -1.19
N LYS A 270 7.10 -20.00 -1.44
CA LYS A 270 8.11 -19.02 -1.86
C LYS A 270 7.82 -18.56 -3.28
N GLU A 271 7.50 -19.49 -4.18
CA GLU A 271 7.03 -19.17 -5.52
C GLU A 271 5.81 -18.22 -5.47
N LEU A 272 4.80 -18.55 -4.67
CA LEU A 272 3.62 -17.69 -4.51
C LEU A 272 3.96 -16.30 -3.95
N ALA A 273 4.90 -16.18 -3.01
CA ALA A 273 5.34 -14.89 -2.47
C ALA A 273 6.04 -14.00 -3.52
N ILE A 274 6.76 -14.61 -4.46
CA ILE A 274 7.40 -13.92 -5.60
C ILE A 274 6.35 -13.45 -6.61
N LEU A 275 5.36 -14.29 -6.92
CA LEU A 275 4.30 -13.97 -7.87
C LEU A 275 3.32 -12.92 -7.34
N THR A 276 3.06 -12.91 -6.04
CA THR A 276 2.12 -11.98 -5.37
C THR A 276 2.73 -10.62 -5.03
N LYS A 277 3.43 -9.98 -5.98
CA LYS A 277 4.04 -8.65 -5.78
C LYS A 277 2.96 -7.63 -5.39
N ASN A 278 3.23 -6.80 -4.38
CA ASN A 278 2.34 -5.75 -3.85
C ASN A 278 0.98 -6.19 -3.29
N PHE A 279 0.74 -7.49 -3.09
CA PHE A 279 -0.46 -7.94 -2.38
C PHE A 279 -0.42 -7.49 -0.92
N SER A 280 -1.53 -6.92 -0.46
CA SER A 280 -1.80 -6.64 0.94
C SER A 280 -2.10 -7.94 1.71
N GLY A 281 -2.02 -7.89 3.04
CA GLY A 281 -2.32 -9.06 3.89
C GLY A 281 -3.74 -9.60 3.66
N ALA A 282 -4.72 -8.73 3.48
CA ALA A 282 -6.10 -9.11 3.17
C ALA A 282 -6.25 -9.73 1.77
N GLU A 283 -5.49 -9.27 0.77
CA GLU A 283 -5.50 -9.86 -0.57
C GLU A 283 -4.81 -11.24 -0.58
N LEU A 284 -3.75 -11.43 0.21
CA LEU A 284 -3.11 -12.75 0.39
C LEU A 284 -4.06 -13.74 1.08
N GLU A 285 -4.79 -13.30 2.10
CA GLU A 285 -5.85 -14.10 2.71
C GLU A 285 -6.95 -14.43 1.68
N GLY A 286 -7.34 -13.44 0.89
CA GLY A 286 -8.28 -13.59 -0.22
C GLY A 286 -7.83 -14.62 -1.24
N LEU A 287 -6.56 -14.65 -1.61
CA LEU A 287 -5.97 -15.64 -2.53
C LEU A 287 -6.07 -17.06 -1.98
N VAL A 288 -5.73 -17.26 -0.70
CA VAL A 288 -5.86 -18.58 -0.05
C VAL A 288 -7.32 -19.01 0.00
N ARG A 289 -8.23 -18.10 0.31
CA ARG A 289 -9.68 -18.38 0.35
C ARG A 289 -10.26 -18.67 -1.03
N ALA A 290 -9.81 -17.96 -2.06
CA ALA A 290 -10.20 -18.20 -3.45
C ALA A 290 -9.74 -19.59 -3.90
N ALA A 291 -8.47 -19.94 -3.67
CA ALA A 291 -7.94 -21.27 -3.98
C ALA A 291 -8.71 -22.40 -3.26
N GLN A 292 -9.08 -22.19 -1.99
CA GLN A 292 -9.97 -23.11 -1.25
C GLN A 292 -11.33 -23.26 -1.94
N SER A 293 -11.95 -22.15 -2.34
CA SER A 293 -13.24 -22.13 -3.04
C SER A 293 -13.16 -22.85 -4.39
N THR A 294 -12.11 -22.61 -5.18
CA THR A 294 -11.86 -23.30 -6.46
C THR A 294 -11.71 -24.81 -6.25
N ALA A 295 -10.93 -25.22 -5.25
CA ALA A 295 -10.75 -26.63 -4.92
C ALA A 295 -12.06 -27.30 -4.47
N MET A 296 -12.90 -26.60 -3.68
CA MET A 296 -14.23 -27.07 -3.29
C MET A 296 -15.17 -27.18 -4.50
N ASN A 297 -15.18 -26.17 -5.38
CA ASN A 297 -16.01 -26.15 -6.59
C ASN A 297 -15.66 -27.28 -7.58
N LYS A 298 -14.39 -27.67 -7.69
CA LYS A 298 -13.96 -28.82 -8.52
C LYS A 298 -14.63 -30.14 -8.10
N LEU A 299 -14.99 -30.28 -6.83
CA LEU A 299 -15.62 -31.50 -6.30
C LEU A 299 -17.15 -31.46 -6.37
N ILE A 300 -17.75 -30.28 -6.41
CA ILE A 300 -19.20 -30.12 -6.59
C ILE A 300 -19.49 -30.34 -8.07
N LYS A 301 -19.80 -31.59 -8.45
CA LYS A 301 -20.34 -31.87 -9.78
C LYS A 301 -21.64 -31.08 -9.93
N VAL A 302 -21.73 -30.25 -10.97
CA VAL A 302 -22.96 -29.55 -11.39
C VAL A 302 -23.93 -30.59 -11.94
N SER A 303 -24.48 -31.41 -11.06
CA SER A 303 -25.64 -32.25 -11.30
C SER A 303 -26.71 -31.76 -10.33
N ASN A 304 -27.96 -31.65 -10.79
CA ASN A 304 -29.09 -30.97 -10.13
C ASN A 304 -29.49 -31.47 -8.72
N LYS A 305 -28.67 -32.30 -8.07
CA LYS A 305 -28.74 -32.66 -6.66
C LYS A 305 -27.36 -32.50 -6.04
N VAL A 306 -27.24 -31.57 -5.09
CA VAL A 306 -26.06 -31.41 -4.23
C VAL A 306 -26.04 -32.55 -3.21
N GLU A 307 -25.77 -33.77 -3.68
CA GLU A 307 -25.41 -34.88 -2.81
C GLU A 307 -23.88 -34.90 -2.75
N LEU A 308 -23.32 -34.47 -1.61
CA LEU A 308 -21.89 -34.48 -1.37
C LEU A 308 -21.44 -35.93 -1.11
N ASP A 309 -20.73 -36.52 -2.06
CA ASP A 309 -20.11 -37.84 -1.87
C ASP A 309 -19.09 -37.76 -0.72
N SER A 310 -19.28 -38.55 0.33
CA SER A 310 -18.35 -38.65 1.48
C SER A 310 -16.91 -39.01 1.04
N SER A 311 -16.77 -39.78 -0.03
CA SER A 311 -15.47 -40.14 -0.64
C SER A 311 -14.77 -38.98 -1.35
N ALA A 312 -15.50 -37.96 -1.80
CA ALA A 312 -14.93 -36.77 -2.43
C ALA A 312 -14.34 -35.82 -1.37
N MET A 313 -14.95 -35.76 -0.18
CA MET A 313 -14.48 -34.91 0.93
C MET A 313 -13.12 -35.35 1.49
N GLU A 314 -12.85 -36.66 1.50
CA GLU A 314 -11.54 -37.19 1.88
C GLU A 314 -10.45 -36.83 0.86
N LYS A 315 -10.80 -36.79 -0.43
CA LYS A 315 -9.89 -36.46 -1.55
C LYS A 315 -9.67 -34.97 -1.79
N LEU A 316 -10.40 -34.08 -1.10
CA LEU A 316 -10.17 -32.64 -1.22
C LEU A 316 -8.72 -32.32 -0.84
N MET A 317 -7.94 -31.85 -1.82
CA MET A 317 -6.60 -31.34 -1.65
C MET A 317 -6.44 -30.09 -2.51
N ILE A 318 -5.77 -29.09 -1.96
CA ILE A 318 -5.51 -27.84 -2.67
C ILE A 318 -4.20 -28.01 -3.46
N SER A 319 -4.29 -27.78 -4.76
CA SER A 319 -3.19 -27.91 -5.72
C SER A 319 -2.59 -26.57 -6.13
N ARG A 320 -1.37 -26.58 -6.68
CA ARG A 320 -0.75 -25.39 -7.28
C ARG A 320 -1.64 -24.77 -8.36
N SER A 321 -2.36 -25.61 -9.12
CA SER A 321 -3.28 -25.15 -10.16
C SER A 321 -4.43 -24.29 -9.61
N ASP A 322 -4.89 -24.55 -8.38
CA ASP A 322 -5.96 -23.77 -7.75
C ASP A 322 -5.48 -22.37 -7.39
N PHE A 323 -4.26 -22.25 -6.88
CA PHE A 323 -3.65 -20.96 -6.57
C PHE A 323 -3.40 -20.12 -7.83
N MET A 324 -2.92 -20.75 -8.92
CA MET A 324 -2.71 -20.04 -10.18
C MET A 324 -4.03 -19.58 -10.80
N HIS A 325 -5.06 -20.43 -10.78
CA HIS A 325 -6.40 -20.05 -11.26
C HIS A 325 -7.01 -18.92 -10.44
N ALA A 326 -6.83 -18.93 -9.12
CA ALA A 326 -7.31 -17.87 -8.23
C ALA A 326 -6.60 -16.53 -8.50
N LEU A 327 -5.29 -16.57 -8.82
CA LEU A 327 -4.50 -15.38 -9.13
C LEU A 327 -4.90 -14.75 -10.46
N GLU A 328 -5.24 -15.55 -11.46
CA GLU A 328 -5.67 -15.07 -12.78
C GLU A 328 -7.12 -14.56 -12.80
N ASN A 329 -8.05 -15.22 -12.09
CA ASN A 329 -9.49 -14.98 -12.28
C ASN A 329 -10.20 -14.30 -11.10
N ASP A 330 -9.82 -14.61 -9.85
CA ASP A 330 -10.63 -14.24 -8.67
C ASP A 330 -10.06 -13.06 -7.90
N VAL A 331 -8.73 -12.92 -7.81
CA VAL A 331 -8.08 -11.87 -7.02
C VAL A 331 -7.51 -10.79 -7.93
N LYS A 332 -8.31 -9.76 -8.19
CA LYS A 332 -7.83 -8.52 -8.81
C LYS A 332 -7.11 -7.66 -7.77
N LEU A 333 -5.92 -7.19 -8.11
CA LEU A 333 -5.13 -6.25 -7.32
C LEU A 333 -5.92 -4.96 -7.08
N ALA A 334 -6.09 -4.55 -5.82
CA ALA A 334 -6.60 -3.22 -5.49
C ALA A 334 -5.53 -2.14 -5.74
N PHE A 335 -4.24 -2.49 -5.58
CA PHE A 335 -3.08 -1.67 -5.92
C PHE A 335 -2.39 -2.21 -7.18
N GLY A 336 -2.62 -1.60 -8.35
CA GLY A 336 -1.81 -1.85 -9.55
C GLY A 336 -2.53 -2.49 -10.74
N THR A 337 -3.63 -1.90 -11.21
CA THR A 337 -4.34 -2.27 -12.45
C THR A 337 -3.57 -1.99 -13.74
N ALA A 338 -2.23 -1.93 -13.72
CA ALA A 338 -1.48 -1.56 -14.92
C ALA A 338 -1.17 -2.73 -15.85
N ALA A 339 -1.18 -4.00 -15.42
CA ALA A 339 -0.88 -5.09 -16.36
C ALA A 339 -1.92 -5.15 -17.49
N GLU A 340 -3.21 -5.15 -17.14
CA GLU A 340 -4.31 -5.12 -18.12
C GLU A 340 -4.32 -3.82 -18.94
N GLU A 341 -4.11 -2.66 -18.29
CA GLU A 341 -4.06 -1.35 -18.97
C GLU A 341 -2.86 -1.27 -19.94
N LEU A 342 -1.68 -1.75 -19.55
CA LEU A 342 -0.49 -1.79 -20.39
C LEU A 342 -0.66 -2.78 -21.55
N ASP A 343 -1.28 -3.93 -21.32
CA ASP A 343 -1.56 -4.90 -22.37
C ASP A 343 -2.56 -4.34 -23.40
N HIS A 344 -3.51 -3.50 -22.99
CA HIS A 344 -4.36 -2.76 -23.91
C HIS A 344 -3.56 -1.81 -24.82
N PHE A 345 -2.56 -1.09 -24.27
CA PHE A 345 -1.65 -0.26 -25.10
C PHE A 345 -0.74 -1.09 -26.01
N LEU A 346 -0.47 -2.34 -25.64
CA LEU A 346 0.41 -3.27 -26.36
C LEU A 346 -0.37 -4.32 -27.17
N ALA A 347 -1.65 -4.09 -27.50
CA ALA A 347 -2.51 -5.09 -28.15
C ALA A 347 -1.97 -5.67 -29.48
N ARG A 348 -1.13 -4.93 -30.20
CA ARG A 348 -0.47 -5.38 -31.45
C ARG A 348 1.02 -5.71 -31.28
N GLY A 349 1.51 -5.73 -30.04
CA GLY A 349 2.93 -5.83 -29.73
C GLY A 349 3.72 -4.61 -30.21
N ILE A 350 5.05 -4.74 -30.18
CA ILE A 350 5.96 -3.74 -30.75
C ILE A 350 6.66 -4.35 -31.96
N ILE A 351 6.50 -3.66 -33.07
CA ILE A 351 7.14 -3.97 -34.34
C ILE A 351 8.49 -3.28 -34.36
N ASN A 352 9.57 -4.05 -34.41
CA ASN A 352 10.93 -3.51 -34.51
C ASN A 352 11.29 -3.26 -35.98
N TRP A 353 10.81 -2.14 -36.53
CA TRP A 353 10.97 -1.81 -37.95
C TRP A 353 12.30 -1.12 -38.30
N GLY A 354 13.15 -0.83 -37.31
CA GLY A 354 14.43 -0.20 -37.57
C GLY A 354 15.26 0.05 -36.32
N ARG A 355 16.50 0.51 -36.53
CA ARG A 355 17.43 0.87 -35.44
C ARG A 355 16.85 1.89 -34.45
N PRO A 356 16.07 2.92 -34.86
CA PRO A 356 15.54 3.89 -33.90
C PRO A 356 14.70 3.26 -32.79
N VAL A 357 13.87 2.26 -33.09
CA VAL A 357 13.05 1.58 -32.08
C VAL A 357 13.90 0.79 -31.12
N ALA A 358 14.89 0.05 -31.63
CA ALA A 358 15.82 -0.72 -30.81
C ALA A 358 16.67 0.17 -29.88
N GLU A 359 17.13 1.33 -30.37
CA GLU A 359 17.87 2.32 -29.59
C GLU A 359 17.00 2.91 -28.47
N ILE A 360 15.76 3.31 -28.76
CA ILE A 360 14.83 3.85 -27.74
C ILE A 360 14.56 2.84 -26.63
N ILE A 361 14.36 1.56 -26.98
CA ILE A 361 14.15 0.50 -25.98
C ILE A 361 15.44 0.25 -25.18
N ALA A 362 16.60 0.28 -25.82
CA ALA A 362 17.89 0.14 -25.15
C ALA A 362 18.14 1.29 -24.15
N ASP A 363 17.87 2.54 -24.55
CA ASP A 363 17.98 3.72 -23.69
C ASP A 363 16.98 3.67 -22.54
N GLY A 364 15.73 3.30 -22.80
CA GLY A 364 14.73 3.07 -21.75
C GLY A 364 15.17 2.02 -20.74
N ASN A 365 15.80 0.93 -21.20
CA ASN A 365 16.37 -0.09 -20.31
C ASN A 365 17.54 0.44 -19.47
N LEU A 366 18.35 1.37 -19.99
CA LEU A 366 19.38 2.04 -19.21
C LEU A 366 18.76 2.90 -18.11
N ASP A 367 17.67 3.61 -18.38
CA ASP A 367 16.98 4.43 -17.37
C ASP A 367 16.30 3.59 -16.27
N ILE A 368 15.78 2.42 -16.61
CA ILE A 368 15.30 1.43 -15.64
C ILE A 368 16.44 0.97 -14.73
N ARG A 369 17.62 0.66 -15.29
CA ARG A 369 18.80 0.26 -14.51
C ARG A 369 19.29 1.38 -13.59
N LYS A 370 19.30 2.64 -14.07
CA LYS A 370 19.61 3.83 -13.25
C LYS A 370 18.65 3.95 -12.05
N THR A 371 17.37 3.66 -12.27
CA THR A 371 16.35 3.72 -11.21
C THR A 371 16.52 2.60 -10.18
N ARG A 372 16.92 1.39 -10.61
CA ARG A 372 17.21 0.24 -9.73
C ARG A 372 18.52 0.40 -8.95
N ALA A 373 19.48 1.16 -9.47
CA ALA A 373 20.78 1.31 -8.83
C ALA A 373 20.63 1.95 -7.43
N SER A 374 21.33 1.37 -6.45
CA SER A 374 21.33 1.86 -5.07
C SER A 374 21.99 3.24 -4.96
N GLU A 375 23.02 3.49 -5.78
CA GLU A 375 23.72 4.76 -5.88
C GLU A 375 23.19 5.55 -7.08
N GLY A 376 22.50 6.66 -6.84
CA GLY A 376 21.97 7.51 -7.90
C GLY A 376 20.70 8.26 -7.50
N PHE A 377 20.14 8.98 -8.46
CA PHE A 377 18.90 9.72 -8.28
C PHE A 377 17.76 8.80 -7.85
N SER A 378 16.96 9.24 -6.89
CA SER A 378 15.78 8.50 -6.47
C SER A 378 14.58 8.69 -7.41
N LEU A 379 14.66 9.70 -8.28
CA LEU A 379 13.67 10.03 -9.28
C LEU A 379 14.36 10.08 -10.64
N VAL A 380 13.81 9.37 -11.62
CA VAL A 380 14.22 9.46 -13.02
C VAL A 380 12.98 9.81 -13.83
N SER A 381 12.98 10.98 -14.48
CA SER A 381 11.91 11.40 -15.36
C SER A 381 12.36 11.34 -16.83
N VAL A 382 11.60 10.62 -17.64
CA VAL A 382 11.87 10.39 -19.07
C VAL A 382 10.70 10.93 -19.89
N LEU A 383 10.99 11.77 -20.88
CA LEU A 383 10.01 12.29 -21.82
C LEU A 383 10.19 11.60 -23.18
N LEU A 384 9.17 10.91 -23.67
CA LEU A 384 9.08 10.43 -25.05
C LEU A 384 8.37 11.49 -25.89
N GLU A 385 9.12 12.15 -26.76
CA GLU A 385 8.61 13.15 -27.70
C GLU A 385 8.60 12.62 -29.13
N GLY A 386 7.75 13.18 -29.99
CA GLY A 386 7.75 12.86 -31.40
C GLY A 386 6.43 13.24 -32.07
N PRO A 387 6.34 13.15 -33.40
CA PRO A 387 5.10 13.43 -34.15
C PRO A 387 3.91 12.58 -33.68
N PRO A 388 2.66 13.05 -33.88
CA PRO A 388 1.47 12.29 -33.52
C PRO A 388 1.45 10.94 -34.26
N ASN A 389 0.83 9.92 -33.65
CA ASN A 389 0.70 8.57 -34.21
C ASN A 389 2.01 7.76 -34.40
N SER A 390 3.15 8.22 -33.87
CA SER A 390 4.42 7.50 -33.95
C SER A 390 4.56 6.30 -32.99
N GLY A 391 3.59 6.07 -32.10
CA GLY A 391 3.60 4.91 -31.18
C GLY A 391 4.27 5.16 -29.82
N LYS A 392 4.47 6.43 -29.43
CA LYS A 392 5.09 6.82 -28.15
C LYS A 392 4.50 6.13 -26.92
N THR A 393 3.16 6.11 -26.81
CA THR A 393 2.45 5.47 -25.70
C THR A 393 2.74 3.97 -25.63
N ALA A 394 2.81 3.29 -26.77
CA ALA A 394 3.14 1.86 -26.83
C ALA A 394 4.60 1.60 -26.43
N LEU A 395 5.54 2.42 -26.91
CA LEU A 395 6.96 2.33 -26.51
C LEU A 395 7.14 2.59 -25.01
N ALA A 396 6.48 3.61 -24.48
CA ALA A 396 6.52 3.93 -23.05
C ALA A 396 5.89 2.80 -22.21
N ALA A 397 4.78 2.22 -22.66
CA ALA A 397 4.14 1.07 -22.03
C ALA A 397 5.06 -0.16 -22.03
N GLN A 398 5.83 -0.40 -23.11
CA GLN A 398 6.80 -1.49 -23.14
C GLN A 398 7.99 -1.24 -22.22
N ILE A 399 8.52 -0.02 -22.16
CA ILE A 399 9.58 0.32 -21.20
C ILE A 399 9.05 0.08 -19.78
N ALA A 400 7.83 0.52 -19.47
CA ALA A 400 7.18 0.25 -18.19
C ALA A 400 7.03 -1.26 -17.91
N LYS A 401 6.62 -2.06 -18.91
CA LYS A 401 6.49 -3.53 -18.79
C LYS A 401 7.84 -4.23 -18.59
N ASN A 402 8.88 -3.81 -19.32
CA ASN A 402 10.25 -4.32 -19.19
C ASN A 402 10.88 -3.99 -17.83
N SER A 403 10.40 -2.95 -17.14
CA SER A 403 10.92 -2.57 -15.82
C SER A 403 10.70 -3.64 -14.75
N ASP A 404 9.63 -4.44 -14.89
CA ASP A 404 9.15 -5.41 -13.90
C ASP A 404 9.13 -4.80 -12.47
N PHE A 405 8.79 -3.50 -12.39
CA PHE A 405 8.65 -2.82 -11.11
C PHE A 405 7.37 -3.31 -10.41
N PRO A 406 7.40 -3.47 -9.07
CA PRO A 406 6.24 -3.91 -8.32
C PRO A 406 5.00 -3.04 -8.58
N PHE A 407 5.17 -1.71 -8.61
CA PHE A 407 4.08 -0.78 -8.86
C PHE A 407 4.25 -0.12 -10.22
N VAL A 408 3.31 -0.35 -11.12
CA VAL A 408 3.17 0.42 -12.34
C VAL A 408 1.77 1.02 -12.37
N LYS A 409 1.64 2.30 -12.76
CA LYS A 409 0.33 2.92 -12.96
C LYS A 409 0.36 3.81 -14.20
N VAL A 410 -0.67 3.70 -15.01
CA VAL A 410 -0.89 4.60 -16.16
C VAL A 410 -1.84 5.70 -15.72
N CYS A 411 -1.48 6.94 -16.04
CA CYS A 411 -2.30 8.13 -15.89
C CYS A 411 -2.73 8.56 -17.29
N THR A 412 -3.95 8.19 -17.66
CA THR A 412 -4.60 8.59 -18.91
C THR A 412 -5.62 9.70 -18.65
N LEU A 413 -5.99 10.42 -19.72
CA LEU A 413 -7.08 11.39 -19.62
C LEU A 413 -8.45 10.73 -19.45
N ASP A 414 -8.59 9.48 -19.90
CA ASP A 414 -9.86 8.74 -19.93
C ASP A 414 -10.41 8.57 -18.51
N ASP A 415 -9.52 8.42 -17.52
CA ASP A 415 -9.87 8.33 -16.09
C ASP A 415 -10.32 9.69 -15.49
N MET A 416 -10.00 10.81 -16.15
CA MET A 416 -10.19 12.17 -15.65
C MET A 416 -11.16 13.01 -16.51
N VAL A 417 -11.95 12.36 -17.35
CA VAL A 417 -12.94 13.05 -18.20
C VAL A 417 -13.98 13.75 -17.30
N GLY A 418 -14.19 15.05 -17.55
CA GLY A 418 -15.15 15.87 -16.80
C GLY A 418 -14.63 16.42 -15.46
N TYR A 419 -13.37 16.18 -15.11
CA TYR A 419 -12.78 16.73 -13.89
C TYR A 419 -12.48 18.22 -14.03
N THR A 420 -12.71 18.98 -12.96
CA THR A 420 -12.19 20.34 -12.83
C THR A 420 -10.66 20.33 -12.69
N GLU A 421 -10.01 21.45 -12.96
CA GLU A 421 -8.54 21.57 -12.83
C GLU A 421 -8.03 21.17 -11.44
N THR A 422 -8.77 21.54 -10.39
CA THR A 422 -8.46 21.17 -9.00
C THR A 422 -8.59 19.67 -8.77
N ALA A 423 -9.64 19.04 -9.32
CA ALA A 423 -9.85 17.61 -9.21
C ALA A 423 -8.76 16.82 -9.98
N LYS A 424 -8.35 17.30 -11.17
CA LYS A 424 -7.23 16.71 -11.93
C LYS A 424 -5.93 16.77 -11.15
N CYS A 425 -5.59 17.93 -10.58
CA CYS A 425 -4.37 18.09 -9.79
C CYS A 425 -4.37 17.16 -8.55
N LEU A 426 -5.52 17.01 -7.88
CA LEU A 426 -5.67 16.11 -6.74
C LEU A 426 -5.56 14.63 -7.14
N ALA A 427 -6.09 14.26 -8.31
CA ALA A 427 -5.97 12.91 -8.87
C ALA A 427 -4.52 12.58 -9.25
N ILE A 428 -3.83 13.48 -9.95
CA ILE A 428 -2.40 13.30 -10.28
C ILE A 428 -1.58 13.18 -9.00
N ARG A 429 -1.79 14.07 -8.02
CA ARG A 429 -1.11 14.00 -6.73
C ARG A 429 -1.34 12.65 -6.04
N LYS A 430 -2.58 12.14 -6.05
CA LYS A 430 -2.90 10.83 -5.49
C LYS A 430 -2.10 9.71 -6.16
N PHE A 431 -1.93 9.73 -7.49
CA PHE A 431 -1.11 8.73 -8.19
C PHE A 431 0.35 8.75 -7.75
N PHE A 432 0.95 9.94 -7.57
CA PHE A 432 2.30 10.05 -7.04
C PHE A 432 2.39 9.61 -5.58
N ASP A 433 1.41 9.98 -4.74
CA ASP A 433 1.37 9.58 -3.33
C ASP A 433 1.20 8.06 -3.16
N ASP A 434 0.46 7.40 -4.05
CA ASP A 434 0.36 5.94 -4.10
C ASP A 434 1.67 5.30 -4.61
N ALA A 435 2.33 5.89 -5.61
CA ALA A 435 3.62 5.42 -6.09
C ALA A 435 4.74 5.54 -5.04
N TYR A 436 4.68 6.56 -4.16
CA TYR A 436 5.58 6.71 -3.01
C TYR A 436 5.33 5.68 -1.91
N ARG A 437 4.36 4.77 -2.03
CA ARG A 437 4.19 3.68 -1.05
C ARG A 437 5.08 2.50 -1.39
N SER A 438 5.33 2.24 -2.67
CA SER A 438 6.17 1.13 -3.13
C SER A 438 7.67 1.48 -3.09
N GLN A 439 8.52 0.45 -2.98
CA GLN A 439 9.99 0.62 -3.01
C GLN A 439 10.50 1.01 -4.40
N LEU A 440 9.94 0.39 -5.45
CA LEU A 440 10.20 0.71 -6.85
C LEU A 440 8.85 0.95 -7.54
N SER A 441 8.68 2.11 -8.15
CA SER A 441 7.45 2.46 -8.85
C SER A 441 7.73 3.06 -10.22
N CYS A 442 6.83 2.79 -11.18
CA CYS A 442 6.80 3.39 -12.50
C CYS A 442 5.45 4.08 -12.73
N ILE A 443 5.46 5.36 -13.07
CA ILE A 443 4.27 6.10 -13.48
C ILE A 443 4.39 6.40 -14.97
N LEU A 444 3.38 6.02 -15.76
CA LEU A 444 3.27 6.41 -17.16
C LEU A 444 2.21 7.51 -17.28
N VAL A 445 2.61 8.74 -17.61
CA VAL A 445 1.71 9.85 -17.90
C VAL A 445 1.56 9.96 -19.41
N ASP A 446 0.38 9.61 -19.94
CA ASP A 446 0.14 9.64 -21.37
C ASP A 446 -0.40 11.00 -21.85
N ASN A 447 0.17 11.50 -22.94
CA ASN A 447 -0.22 12.71 -23.66
C ASN A 447 -0.37 13.94 -22.74
N ILE A 448 0.76 14.45 -22.22
CA ILE A 448 0.78 15.58 -21.29
C ILE A 448 -0.01 16.78 -21.83
N GLU A 449 0.09 17.09 -23.13
CA GLU A 449 -0.64 18.21 -23.73
C GLU A 449 -2.16 18.11 -23.53
N ARG A 450 -2.72 16.89 -23.55
CA ARG A 450 -4.15 16.67 -23.28
C ARG A 450 -4.45 16.81 -21.81
N LEU A 451 -3.57 16.32 -20.93
CA LEU A 451 -3.70 16.45 -19.48
C LEU A 451 -3.76 17.93 -19.04
N LEU A 452 -3.00 18.77 -19.72
CA LEU A 452 -2.97 20.23 -19.53
C LEU A 452 -4.12 20.98 -20.21
N ASP A 453 -5.06 20.28 -20.85
CA ASP A 453 -6.15 20.85 -21.65
C ASP A 453 -5.64 21.85 -22.72
N TYR A 454 -4.47 21.57 -23.31
CA TYR A 454 -3.85 22.46 -24.28
C TYR A 454 -4.67 22.55 -25.58
N GLY A 455 -5.07 23.77 -25.93
CA GLY A 455 -5.68 24.11 -27.21
C GLY A 455 -4.75 24.95 -28.08
N PRO A 456 -4.53 24.60 -29.35
CA PRO A 456 -3.67 25.39 -30.25
C PRO A 456 -4.26 26.78 -30.57
N ILE A 457 -5.58 26.92 -30.44
CA ILE A 457 -6.27 28.19 -30.69
C ILE A 457 -6.24 29.03 -29.40
N GLY A 458 -5.39 30.06 -29.40
CA GLY A 458 -5.25 31.01 -28.30
C GLY A 458 -4.43 30.51 -27.11
N SER A 459 -3.65 29.44 -27.28
CA SER A 459 -2.73 28.87 -26.28
C SER A 459 -3.33 28.76 -24.87
N ARG A 460 -4.58 28.28 -24.79
CA ARG A 460 -5.22 28.01 -23.50
C ARG A 460 -4.71 26.68 -22.95
N TYR A 461 -4.32 26.68 -21.69
CA TYR A 461 -3.91 25.50 -20.93
C TYR A 461 -4.22 25.70 -19.44
N SER A 462 -4.29 24.60 -18.71
CA SER A 462 -4.51 24.60 -17.26
C SER A 462 -3.19 24.88 -16.52
N ASN A 463 -2.95 26.13 -16.14
CA ASN A 463 -1.74 26.52 -15.41
C ASN A 463 -1.63 25.83 -14.05
N LEU A 464 -2.77 25.61 -13.35
CA LEU A 464 -2.78 24.90 -12.08
C LEU A 464 -2.22 23.47 -12.22
N THR A 465 -2.65 22.78 -13.28
CA THR A 465 -2.21 21.41 -13.58
C THR A 465 -0.73 21.38 -14.00
N LEU A 466 -0.30 22.37 -14.80
CA LEU A 466 1.11 22.52 -15.22
C LEU A 466 2.05 22.71 -14.01
N GLN A 467 1.74 23.66 -13.13
CA GLN A 467 2.54 23.92 -11.92
C GLN A 467 2.54 22.72 -10.97
N GLY A 468 1.39 22.06 -10.81
CA GLY A 468 1.29 20.81 -10.05
C GLY A 468 2.22 19.72 -10.59
N LEU A 469 2.22 19.51 -11.91
CA LEU A 469 3.07 18.52 -12.56
C LEU A 469 4.57 18.87 -12.46
N LEU A 470 4.94 20.14 -12.64
CA LEU A 470 6.32 20.62 -12.48
C LEU A 470 6.87 20.34 -11.08
N VAL A 471 6.06 20.60 -10.05
CA VAL A 471 6.45 20.31 -8.66
C VAL A 471 6.61 18.80 -8.45
N LEU A 472 5.69 17.98 -8.98
CA LEU A 472 5.74 16.53 -8.83
C LEU A 472 6.93 15.89 -9.57
N LEU A 473 7.29 16.39 -10.76
CA LEU A 473 8.45 15.93 -11.52
C LEU A 473 9.81 16.32 -10.89
N LYS A 474 9.84 17.30 -9.99
CA LYS A 474 11.05 17.71 -9.24
C LYS A 474 11.09 17.17 -7.82
N LYS A 475 9.96 16.72 -7.28
CA LYS A 475 9.83 16.23 -5.90
C LYS A 475 10.48 14.86 -5.75
N GLN A 476 11.55 14.78 -4.96
CA GLN A 476 12.19 13.50 -4.66
C GLN A 476 11.30 12.60 -3.79
N PRO A 477 11.24 11.29 -4.06
CA PRO A 477 10.51 10.35 -3.22
C PRO A 477 11.18 10.21 -1.82
N PRO A 478 10.45 9.69 -0.82
CA PRO A 478 10.99 9.40 0.50
C PRO A 478 12.20 8.46 0.46
N ARG A 479 13.02 8.49 1.52
CA ARG A 479 14.27 7.70 1.61
C ARG A 479 13.99 6.21 1.36
N GLY A 480 14.83 5.59 0.53
CA GLY A 480 14.74 4.17 0.19
C GLY A 480 13.72 3.82 -0.89
N LYS A 481 12.96 4.80 -1.40
CA LYS A 481 11.98 4.58 -2.48
C LYS A 481 12.49 5.20 -3.78
N LYS A 482 12.25 4.52 -4.90
CA LYS A 482 12.68 4.94 -6.23
C LYS A 482 11.48 5.05 -7.17
N LEU A 483 11.48 6.09 -7.99
CA LEU A 483 10.38 6.39 -8.90
C LEU A 483 10.93 6.64 -10.31
N LEU A 484 10.38 5.92 -11.29
CA LEU A 484 10.52 6.18 -12.71
C LEU A 484 9.24 6.86 -13.21
N VAL A 485 9.36 8.00 -13.87
CA VAL A 485 8.23 8.70 -14.50
C VAL A 485 8.46 8.72 -16.00
N LEU A 486 7.60 8.03 -16.75
CA LEU A 486 7.58 8.06 -18.20
C LEU A 486 6.46 8.98 -18.64
N CYS A 487 6.77 9.95 -19.49
CA CYS A 487 5.80 10.89 -20.01
C CYS A 487 5.80 10.85 -21.54
N THR A 488 4.64 10.98 -22.18
CA THR A 488 4.55 11.08 -23.65
C THR A 488 4.03 12.46 -24.08
N THR A 489 4.57 12.98 -25.18
CA THR A 489 4.05 14.20 -25.83
C THR A 489 4.15 14.13 -27.34
N SER A 490 3.16 14.71 -28.04
CA SER A 490 3.20 14.91 -29.49
C SER A 490 3.72 16.28 -29.92
N ASN A 491 3.82 17.25 -29.00
CA ASN A 491 4.14 18.65 -29.30
C ASN A 491 5.30 19.16 -28.44
N ARG A 492 6.54 18.87 -28.86
CA ARG A 492 7.76 19.35 -28.19
C ARG A 492 7.76 20.86 -27.97
N LYS A 493 7.47 21.65 -29.02
CA LYS A 493 7.54 23.12 -28.98
C LYS A 493 6.70 23.71 -27.85
N VAL A 494 5.50 23.16 -27.64
CA VAL A 494 4.58 23.62 -26.59
C VAL A 494 5.16 23.38 -25.19
N LEU A 495 5.78 22.22 -24.97
CA LEU A 495 6.42 21.90 -23.70
C LEU A 495 7.71 22.72 -23.48
N GLU A 496 8.39 23.10 -24.55
CA GLU A 496 9.55 23.99 -24.52
C GLU A 496 9.15 25.40 -24.08
N ASP A 497 8.08 25.95 -24.68
CA ASP A 497 7.51 27.25 -24.31
C ASP A 497 6.98 27.27 -22.86
N MET A 498 6.55 26.12 -22.34
CA MET A 498 6.10 25.95 -20.95
C MET A 498 7.22 25.62 -19.96
N GLU A 499 8.49 25.58 -20.41
CA GLU A 499 9.67 25.17 -19.63
C GLU A 499 9.58 23.77 -18.99
N LEU A 500 8.63 22.94 -19.42
CA LEU A 500 8.38 21.62 -18.84
C LEU A 500 9.50 20.62 -19.22
N ILE A 501 10.11 20.79 -20.39
CA ILE A 501 11.23 19.95 -20.85
C ILE A 501 12.40 19.98 -19.86
N SER A 502 12.66 21.13 -19.23
CA SER A 502 13.76 21.30 -18.27
C SER A 502 13.58 20.47 -16.98
N ALA A 503 12.36 20.02 -16.68
CA ALA A 503 12.07 19.18 -15.53
C ALA A 503 12.38 17.68 -15.77
N PHE A 504 12.62 17.28 -17.03
CA PHE A 504 12.93 15.90 -17.38
C PHE A 504 14.44 15.63 -17.35
N ASN A 505 14.83 14.47 -16.81
CA ASN A 505 16.23 14.04 -16.80
C ASN A 505 16.69 13.57 -18.18
N THR A 506 15.81 12.93 -18.95
CA THR A 506 16.13 12.33 -20.25
C THR A 506 14.97 12.54 -21.22
N VAL A 507 15.29 12.87 -22.48
CA VAL A 507 14.32 13.08 -23.55
C VAL A 507 14.64 12.11 -24.67
N LEU A 508 13.70 11.24 -25.00
CA LEU A 508 13.81 10.24 -26.06
C LEU A 508 12.95 10.68 -27.25
N HIS A 509 13.58 10.84 -28.41
CA HIS A 509 12.88 11.22 -29.63
C HIS A 509 12.40 9.98 -30.38
N VAL A 510 11.09 9.90 -30.63
CA VAL A 510 10.44 8.82 -31.39
C VAL A 510 10.15 9.32 -32.82
N PRO A 511 10.99 8.99 -33.81
CA PRO A 511 10.79 9.44 -35.19
C PRO A 511 9.63 8.70 -35.87
N ASN A 512 9.08 9.33 -36.92
CA ASN A 512 8.22 8.65 -37.89
C ASN A 512 9.04 7.75 -38.84
N LEU A 513 8.36 6.88 -39.56
CA LEU A 513 8.98 6.10 -40.63
C LEU A 513 9.40 7.04 -41.75
N SER A 514 10.72 7.08 -42.02
CA SER A 514 11.34 7.96 -43.00
C SER A 514 11.81 7.26 -44.28
N THR A 515 12.16 5.99 -44.21
CA THR A 515 12.72 5.23 -45.33
C THR A 515 11.75 4.17 -45.84
N PRO A 516 11.79 3.84 -47.14
CA PRO A 516 11.02 2.72 -47.71
C PRO A 516 11.31 1.39 -47.01
N ASP A 517 12.55 1.17 -46.58
CA ASP A 517 12.96 -0.05 -45.89
C ASP A 517 12.26 -0.20 -44.53
N HIS A 518 12.11 0.90 -43.78
CA HIS A 518 11.34 0.91 -42.54
C HIS A 518 9.88 0.53 -42.78
N LEU A 519 9.27 1.06 -43.84
CA LEU A 519 7.87 0.75 -44.18
C LEU A 519 7.72 -0.72 -44.54
N LEU A 520 8.63 -1.27 -45.34
CA LEU A 520 8.61 -2.68 -45.72
C LEU A 520 8.81 -3.61 -44.53
N ALA A 521 9.67 -3.27 -43.58
CA ALA A 521 9.85 -4.04 -42.36
C ALA A 521 8.54 -4.13 -41.56
N VAL A 522 7.74 -3.06 -41.50
CA VAL A 522 6.41 -3.10 -40.87
C VAL A 522 5.43 -3.95 -41.67
N LEU A 523 5.45 -3.85 -43.00
CA LEU A 523 4.53 -4.62 -43.85
C LEU A 523 4.80 -6.13 -43.82
N ASP A 524 6.08 -6.52 -43.74
CA ASP A 524 6.52 -7.91 -43.65
C ASP A 524 6.06 -8.55 -42.33
N ASP A 525 6.16 -7.82 -41.21
CA ASP A 525 5.72 -8.28 -39.89
C ASP A 525 4.19 -8.51 -39.79
N GLN A 526 3.38 -7.82 -40.60
CA GLN A 526 1.92 -7.90 -40.52
C GLN A 526 1.28 -8.97 -41.42
N ASP A 527 2.07 -9.67 -42.24
CA ASP A 527 1.64 -10.77 -43.14
C ASP A 527 0.42 -10.44 -44.04
N VAL A 528 0.17 -9.16 -44.35
CA VAL A 528 -0.99 -8.74 -45.18
C VAL A 528 -0.69 -8.77 -46.67
N PHE A 529 0.58 -8.55 -47.04
CA PHE A 529 1.02 -8.44 -48.42
C PHE A 529 1.86 -9.66 -48.80
N THR A 530 1.65 -10.18 -49.99
CA THR A 530 2.48 -11.24 -50.54
C THR A 530 3.87 -10.70 -50.92
N LYS A 531 4.88 -11.57 -50.98
CA LYS A 531 6.25 -11.18 -51.39
C LYS A 531 6.29 -10.47 -52.76
N GLN A 532 5.40 -10.83 -53.68
CA GLN A 532 5.29 -10.18 -54.99
C GLN A 532 4.67 -8.77 -54.90
N GLU A 533 3.74 -8.55 -53.98
CA GLU A 533 3.16 -7.23 -53.72
C GLU A 533 4.15 -6.32 -53.00
N LEU A 534 4.92 -6.85 -52.05
CA LEU A 534 6.00 -6.13 -51.39
C LEU A 534 7.09 -5.69 -52.38
N SER A 535 7.48 -6.53 -53.33
CA SER A 535 8.43 -6.13 -54.38
C SER A 535 7.86 -5.04 -55.30
N LYS A 536 6.55 -5.08 -55.61
CA LYS A 536 5.87 -4.02 -56.38
C LYS A 536 5.79 -2.71 -55.60
N LEU A 537 5.56 -2.78 -54.30
CA LEU A 537 5.59 -1.62 -53.42
C LEU A 537 7.00 -1.04 -53.33
N HIS A 538 8.02 -1.87 -53.11
CA HIS A 538 9.41 -1.41 -53.04
C HIS A 538 9.82 -0.68 -54.33
N ALA A 539 9.52 -1.25 -55.51
CA ALA A 539 9.83 -0.61 -56.79
C ALA A 539 9.13 0.75 -57.00
N LYS A 540 7.92 0.93 -56.45
CA LYS A 540 7.17 2.19 -56.53
C LYS A 540 7.55 3.21 -55.46
N LEU A 541 8.11 2.76 -54.34
CA LEU A 541 8.55 3.59 -53.22
C LEU A 541 10.01 4.03 -53.38
N GLN A 542 10.79 3.40 -54.26
CA GLN A 542 12.17 3.80 -54.55
C GLN A 542 12.21 5.21 -55.13
N GLY A 543 12.86 6.13 -54.40
CA GLY A 543 13.07 7.52 -54.80
C GLY A 543 12.16 8.54 -54.09
N ASN A 544 11.12 8.09 -53.38
CA ASN A 544 10.21 8.97 -52.66
C ASN A 544 10.59 9.06 -51.19
N SER A 545 10.33 10.22 -50.58
CA SER A 545 10.46 10.40 -49.14
C SER A 545 9.18 9.96 -48.44
N ILE A 546 9.33 9.27 -47.31
CA ILE A 546 8.19 8.78 -46.54
C ILE A 546 8.15 9.53 -45.23
N PHE A 547 6.96 9.93 -44.77
CA PHE A 547 6.80 10.49 -43.43
C PHE A 547 5.47 10.09 -42.83
N ILE A 548 5.44 8.89 -42.24
CA ILE A 548 4.21 8.35 -41.64
C ILE A 548 4.44 7.77 -40.25
N GLY A 549 3.48 7.97 -39.34
CA GLY A 549 3.49 7.36 -38.02
C GLY A 549 2.98 5.91 -38.05
N ILE A 550 3.59 5.04 -37.26
CA ILE A 550 3.27 3.60 -37.18
C ILE A 550 1.78 3.33 -36.97
N LYS A 551 1.11 4.07 -36.08
CA LYS A 551 -0.31 3.85 -35.76
C LYS A 551 -1.21 4.18 -36.95
N LYS A 552 -0.86 5.21 -37.73
CA LYS A 552 -1.60 5.59 -38.94
C LYS A 552 -1.35 4.57 -40.04
N LEU A 553 -0.10 4.12 -40.22
CA LEU A 553 0.27 3.07 -41.17
C LEU A 553 -0.48 1.77 -40.92
N LEU A 554 -0.57 1.33 -39.66
CA LEU A 554 -1.35 0.14 -39.27
C LEU A 554 -2.84 0.27 -39.62
N GLY A 555 -3.42 1.47 -39.47
CA GLY A 555 -4.79 1.73 -39.93
C GLY A 555 -4.95 1.65 -41.44
N LEU A 556 -3.94 2.10 -42.22
CA LEU A 556 -3.91 1.92 -43.67
C LEU A 556 -3.80 0.45 -44.08
N ILE A 557 -3.00 -0.34 -43.35
CA ILE A 557 -2.84 -1.78 -43.57
C ILE A 557 -4.16 -2.53 -43.30
N ASP A 558 -4.86 -2.18 -42.22
CA ASP A 558 -6.16 -2.80 -41.91
C ASP A 558 -7.22 -2.48 -42.97
N MET A 559 -7.24 -1.25 -43.49
CA MET A 559 -8.09 -0.88 -44.61
C MET A 559 -7.72 -1.67 -45.86
N ALA A 560 -6.43 -1.81 -46.17
CA ALA A 560 -5.96 -2.58 -47.32
C ALA A 560 -6.30 -4.08 -47.20
N ARG A 561 -6.35 -4.64 -45.99
CA ARG A 561 -6.77 -6.02 -45.74
C ARG A 561 -8.21 -6.31 -46.20
N GLN A 562 -9.10 -5.32 -46.13
CA GLN A 562 -10.50 -5.44 -46.55
C GLN A 562 -10.72 -5.27 -48.07
N VAL A 563 -9.68 -4.84 -48.80
CA VAL A 563 -9.74 -4.63 -50.25
C VAL A 563 -9.39 -5.91 -50.99
N ASP A 564 -10.04 -6.12 -52.13
CA ASP A 564 -9.74 -7.21 -53.06
C ASP A 564 -8.23 -7.28 -53.37
N PRO A 565 -7.61 -8.47 -53.36
CA PRO A 565 -6.16 -8.64 -53.55
C PRO A 565 -5.60 -7.91 -54.78
N ASN A 566 -6.36 -7.89 -55.88
CA ASN A 566 -5.95 -7.25 -57.14
C ASN A 566 -5.80 -5.72 -57.03
N TYR A 567 -6.53 -5.07 -56.12
CA TYR A 567 -6.52 -3.60 -55.93
C TYR A 567 -5.87 -3.17 -54.61
N ARG A 568 -5.39 -4.11 -53.79
CA ARG A 568 -4.84 -3.84 -52.47
C ARG A 568 -3.63 -2.90 -52.52
N VAL A 569 -2.68 -3.17 -53.42
CA VAL A 569 -1.44 -2.39 -53.57
C VAL A 569 -1.73 -0.97 -54.08
N THR A 570 -2.60 -0.83 -55.07
CA THR A 570 -2.95 0.48 -55.64
C THR A 570 -3.75 1.31 -54.66
N LYS A 571 -4.69 0.70 -53.92
CA LYS A 571 -5.48 1.40 -52.90
C LYS A 571 -4.63 1.83 -51.72
N PHE A 572 -3.69 1.00 -51.28
CA PHE A 572 -2.76 1.34 -50.20
C PHE A 572 -1.87 2.54 -50.58
N LEU A 573 -1.27 2.52 -51.77
CA LEU A 573 -0.44 3.64 -52.25
C LEU A 573 -1.22 4.95 -52.39
N SER A 574 -2.42 4.89 -53.00
CA SER A 574 -3.29 6.07 -53.11
C SER A 574 -3.64 6.65 -51.74
N LYS A 575 -3.90 5.80 -50.73
CA LYS A 575 -4.15 6.27 -49.37
C LYS A 575 -2.91 6.77 -48.64
N LEU A 576 -1.74 6.21 -48.95
CA LEU A 576 -0.47 6.68 -48.41
C LEU A 576 -0.12 8.08 -48.95
N GLU A 577 -0.38 8.33 -50.24
CA GLU A 577 -0.26 9.65 -50.88
C GLU A 577 -1.26 10.67 -50.31
N GLU A 578 -2.55 10.29 -50.18
CA GLU A 578 -3.59 11.18 -49.63
C GLU A 578 -3.29 11.67 -48.19
N GLU A 579 -2.65 10.83 -47.38
CA GLU A 579 -2.33 11.13 -45.98
C GLU A 579 -0.97 11.84 -45.81
N GLY A 580 -0.33 12.26 -46.91
CA GLY A 580 0.97 12.93 -46.89
C GLY A 580 2.11 12.02 -46.42
N GLY A 581 1.93 10.71 -46.49
CA GLY A 581 2.96 9.73 -46.13
C GLY A 581 3.99 9.50 -47.24
N LEU A 582 3.74 10.03 -48.43
CA LEU A 582 4.57 9.93 -49.62
C LEU A 582 4.76 11.35 -50.17
N GLU A 583 5.99 11.88 -50.07
CA GLU A 583 6.42 13.20 -50.60
C GLU A 583 7.49 13.05 -51.68
#